data_AF-A0A7W0VZK4-F1
#
_entry.id   AF-A0A7W0VZK4-F1
#
_cell.length_a   1.000
_cell.length_b   1.000
_cell.length_c   1.000
_cell.angle_alpha   90.00
_cell.angle_beta   90.00
_cell.angle_gamma   90.00
#
_symmetry.space_group_name_H-M   'P 1'
#
loop_
_entity.id
_entity.type
_entity.pdbx_description
1 polymer ?
#
loop_
_entity_poly.entity_id
_entity_poly.type
_entity_poly.pdbx_seq_one_letter_code
_entity_poly.pdbx_strand_id
1 'polypeptide(L)'
;MPLEKIGDDAHVLGAVEGMAVSPRDVAHELRDWADELWPRLSPRLAPGERVQAQSLTILEIPNAEVRYSVGRREGSVSFRGRRMGVHSPDVDALRKRSFQLKVLGFGLATLLGAFFIFYFARSRFYATPSSGVMACSAVLCAASLVWLVARRSLGRPSKVPGAILGGLLLAAGVSAFLARPTASHASRLVATGDFAAAANEIEALGNPADAWNELLNARIAASMNVDQAQMLAEQLRPVSAISALARTRIFDLLRSDVERAVGLGDTAEAERLFGGFTVSESANPLVQRLRASILQRQAKHCADAQDSPCVDALVAKLQSEGFGPDAAASRAIHISSLAHKAGLNEKTAQVTADASRRVELLEDSVRLWSDWRRYSQTAIPGERERASALARARSEQKKQTAIAEALERTEARQRARQQAVEDAKARAEERRAQQREAARIRAEKRAEWSSSPLLCRDGALSPSCTCGGNHQGCCSHHGGIAGCSAER
;
A
#
# COMPACT_ATOMS: atom_id res chain seq x y z
N MET A 1 -64.98 28.48 -35.21
CA MET A 1 -64.20 27.67 -34.24
C MET A 1 -63.12 28.57 -33.66
N PRO A 2 -63.02 28.75 -32.33
CA PRO A 2 -61.94 29.52 -31.74
C PRO A 2 -60.59 28.82 -32.01
N LEU A 3 -59.61 29.58 -32.51
CA LEU A 3 -58.24 29.14 -32.85
C LEU A 3 -57.48 28.52 -31.67
N GLU A 4 -58.04 28.64 -30.46
CA GLU A 4 -57.43 28.29 -29.18
C GLU A 4 -57.12 26.79 -29.00
N LYS A 5 -57.72 25.88 -29.79
CA LYS A 5 -57.48 24.42 -29.67
C LYS A 5 -56.50 23.82 -30.68
N ILE A 6 -55.92 24.61 -31.58
CA ILE A 6 -54.90 24.13 -32.56
C ILE A 6 -53.47 24.26 -31.98
N GLY A 7 -53.30 24.99 -30.88
CA GLY A 7 -51.99 25.39 -30.34
C GLY A 7 -51.17 24.32 -29.61
N ASP A 8 -51.73 23.16 -29.27
CA ASP A 8 -51.00 22.19 -28.41
C ASP A 8 -50.01 21.30 -29.19
N ASP A 9 -50.16 21.14 -30.51
CA ASP A 9 -49.29 20.27 -31.33
C ASP A 9 -48.64 20.97 -32.55
N ALA A 10 -48.89 22.26 -32.79
CA ALA A 10 -48.31 22.98 -33.92
C ALA A 10 -47.94 24.43 -33.56
N HIS A 11 -46.68 24.81 -33.83
CA HIS A 11 -46.23 26.19 -33.73
C HIS A 11 -46.83 27.03 -34.87
N VAL A 12 -47.48 28.14 -34.52
CA VAL A 12 -48.01 29.10 -35.49
C VAL A 12 -46.84 29.98 -35.95
N LEU A 13 -46.47 29.89 -37.23
CA LEU A 13 -45.39 30.70 -37.81
C LEU A 13 -45.86 32.12 -38.16
N GLY A 14 -47.16 32.28 -38.41
CA GLY A 14 -47.78 33.59 -38.62
C GLY A 14 -49.28 33.49 -38.90
N ALA A 15 -50.01 34.55 -38.53
CA ALA A 15 -51.41 34.74 -38.86
C ALA A 15 -51.62 36.16 -39.41
N VAL A 16 -52.31 36.27 -40.53
CA VAL A 16 -52.63 37.55 -41.18
C VAL A 16 -54.13 37.60 -41.44
N GLU A 17 -54.79 38.66 -40.98
CA GLU A 17 -56.22 38.89 -41.18
C GLU A 17 -56.47 40.25 -41.82
N GLY A 18 -57.36 40.30 -42.81
CA GLY A 18 -57.71 41.55 -43.48
C GLY A 18 -58.90 41.40 -44.44
N MET A 19 -59.44 42.53 -44.90
CA MET A 19 -60.51 42.53 -45.92
C MET A 19 -60.00 42.06 -47.29
N ALA A 20 -58.70 42.25 -47.56
CA ALA A 20 -57.99 41.70 -48.71
C ALA A 20 -56.55 41.43 -48.28
N VAL A 21 -56.24 40.17 -47.95
CA VAL A 21 -54.86 39.76 -47.68
C VAL A 21 -54.13 39.67 -49.03
N SER A 22 -52.87 40.09 -49.08
CA SER A 22 -52.00 39.96 -50.25
C SER A 22 -50.71 39.21 -49.89
N PRO A 23 -49.95 38.69 -50.87
CA PRO A 23 -48.65 38.06 -50.59
C PRO A 23 -47.68 38.96 -49.83
N ARG A 24 -47.82 40.29 -49.99
CA ARG A 24 -46.96 41.28 -49.32
C ARG A 24 -47.23 41.37 -47.82
N ASP A 25 -48.41 40.95 -47.39
CA ASP A 25 -48.83 40.98 -45.98
C ASP A 25 -48.35 39.72 -45.23
N VAL A 26 -47.83 38.72 -45.94
CA VAL A 26 -47.19 37.52 -45.37
C VAL A 26 -45.74 37.85 -44.96
N ALA A 27 -45.30 37.29 -43.84
CA ALA A 27 -43.94 37.44 -43.32
C ALA A 27 -42.88 37.19 -44.42
N HIS A 28 -41.82 37.99 -44.43
CA HIS A 28 -40.85 38.03 -45.54
C HIS A 28 -40.24 36.66 -45.86
N GLU A 29 -40.04 35.81 -44.84
CA GLU A 29 -39.48 34.46 -44.98
C GLU A 29 -40.38 33.49 -45.76
N LEU A 30 -41.68 33.80 -45.89
CA LEU A 30 -42.67 32.95 -46.56
C LEU A 30 -43.19 33.57 -47.87
N ARG A 31 -42.59 34.68 -48.31
CA ARG A 31 -43.06 35.46 -49.46
C ARG A 31 -42.95 34.69 -50.79
N ASP A 32 -41.83 34.00 -51.02
CA ASP A 32 -41.63 33.21 -52.24
C ASP A 32 -42.65 32.07 -52.35
N TRP A 33 -42.98 31.43 -51.23
CA TRP A 33 -44.04 30.42 -51.15
C TRP A 33 -45.43 31.02 -51.39
N ALA A 34 -45.70 32.19 -50.78
CA ALA A 34 -46.97 32.88 -50.93
C ALA A 34 -47.19 33.31 -52.38
N ASP A 35 -46.18 33.86 -53.05
CA ASP A 35 -46.24 34.30 -54.45
C ASP A 35 -46.53 33.14 -55.41
N GLU A 36 -45.95 31.95 -55.18
CA GLU A 36 -46.22 30.75 -55.99
C GLU A 36 -47.68 30.27 -55.86
N LEU A 37 -48.21 30.28 -54.63
CA LEU A 37 -49.51 29.66 -54.34
C LEU A 37 -50.68 30.66 -54.33
N TRP A 38 -50.42 31.96 -54.27
CA TRP A 38 -51.46 32.99 -54.18
C TRP A 38 -52.55 32.89 -55.25
N PRO A 39 -52.22 32.62 -56.53
CA PRO A 39 -53.24 32.48 -57.58
C PRO A 39 -54.20 31.32 -57.32
N ARG A 40 -53.80 30.34 -56.49
CA ARG A 40 -54.63 29.19 -56.08
C ARG A 40 -55.41 29.45 -54.79
N LEU A 41 -54.91 30.34 -53.94
CA LEU A 41 -55.54 30.71 -52.67
C LEU A 41 -56.56 31.85 -52.82
N SER A 42 -56.46 32.62 -53.90
CA SER A 42 -57.36 33.74 -54.18
C SER A 42 -58.78 33.22 -54.49
N PRO A 43 -59.82 33.67 -53.77
CA PRO A 43 -61.18 33.27 -54.07
C PRO A 43 -61.59 33.78 -55.45
N ARG A 44 -62.26 32.93 -56.23
CA ARG A 44 -62.85 33.34 -57.52
C ARG A 44 -64.19 34.01 -57.26
N LEU A 45 -64.24 35.33 -57.40
CA LEU A 45 -65.45 36.14 -57.15
C LEU A 45 -66.25 36.35 -58.43
N ALA A 46 -67.57 36.28 -58.33
CA ALA A 46 -68.47 36.71 -59.41
C ALA A 46 -68.57 38.25 -59.47
N PRO A 47 -68.98 38.84 -60.61
CA PRO A 47 -69.16 40.29 -60.72
C PRO A 47 -70.12 40.82 -59.63
N GLY A 48 -69.63 41.75 -58.80
CA GLY A 48 -70.38 42.36 -57.70
C GLY A 48 -70.16 41.73 -56.33
N GLU A 49 -69.51 40.57 -56.24
CA GLU A 49 -69.13 39.96 -54.97
C GLU A 49 -67.88 40.65 -54.39
N ARG A 50 -67.85 40.86 -53.07
CA ARG A 50 -66.70 41.41 -52.34
C ARG A 50 -66.32 40.47 -51.20
N VAL A 51 -65.01 40.27 -51.01
CA VAL A 51 -64.47 39.55 -49.84
C VAL A 51 -64.74 40.41 -48.61
N GLN A 52 -65.44 39.85 -47.62
CA GLN A 52 -65.75 40.58 -46.40
C GLN A 52 -64.62 40.42 -45.36
N ALA A 53 -64.09 39.21 -45.25
CA ALA A 53 -62.92 38.91 -44.43
C ALA A 53 -62.18 37.70 -44.99
N GLN A 54 -60.85 37.73 -44.91
CA GLN A 54 -59.98 36.61 -45.23
C GLN A 54 -58.93 36.49 -44.12
N SER A 55 -58.78 35.27 -43.59
CA SER A 55 -57.72 34.93 -42.64
C SER A 55 -56.86 33.80 -43.20
N LEU A 56 -55.54 33.98 -43.08
CA LEU A 56 -54.55 33.00 -43.47
C LEU A 56 -53.69 32.65 -42.26
N THR A 57 -53.74 31.39 -41.84
CA THR A 57 -52.94 30.87 -40.73
C THR A 57 -51.91 29.88 -41.27
N ILE A 58 -50.63 30.11 -40.96
CA ILE A 58 -49.51 29.28 -41.41
C ILE A 58 -48.93 28.55 -40.19
N LEU A 59 -48.94 27.22 -40.23
CA LEU A 59 -48.50 26.33 -39.13
C LEU A 59 -47.20 25.59 -39.50
N GLU A 60 -46.33 25.32 -38.51
CA GLU A 60 -45.02 24.67 -38.66
C GLU A 60 -45.09 23.16 -39.01
N ILE A 61 -46.29 22.59 -39.11
CA ILE A 61 -46.55 21.23 -39.62
C ILE A 61 -47.54 21.37 -40.80
N PRO A 62 -47.39 20.70 -41.97
CA PRO A 62 -47.88 21.23 -43.25
C PRO A 62 -49.38 20.96 -43.45
N ASN A 63 -50.21 21.56 -42.62
CA ASN A 63 -51.63 21.76 -42.85
C ASN A 63 -51.89 23.27 -42.86
N ALA A 64 -52.26 23.81 -44.03
CA ALA A 64 -52.75 25.18 -44.15
C ALA A 64 -54.26 25.13 -44.36
N GLU A 65 -55.04 25.78 -43.49
CA GLU A 65 -56.48 25.96 -43.67
C GLU A 65 -56.74 27.43 -43.96
N VAL A 66 -57.31 27.72 -45.14
CA VAL A 66 -57.76 29.07 -45.50
C VAL A 66 -59.26 29.11 -45.33
N ARG A 67 -59.75 29.97 -44.44
CA ARG A 67 -61.18 30.25 -44.28
C ARG A 67 -61.50 31.58 -44.91
N TYR A 68 -62.60 31.63 -45.67
CA TYR A 68 -63.05 32.86 -46.31
C TYR A 68 -64.57 32.97 -46.30
N SER A 69 -65.06 34.20 -46.30
CA SER A 69 -66.48 34.51 -46.45
C SER A 69 -66.70 35.48 -47.63
N VAL A 70 -67.68 35.15 -48.48
CA VAL A 70 -68.10 35.96 -49.62
C VAL A 70 -69.61 36.13 -49.54
N GLY A 71 -70.07 37.36 -49.30
CA GLY A 71 -71.48 37.63 -48.99
C GLY A 71 -71.93 36.88 -47.73
N ARG A 72 -72.96 36.03 -47.84
CA ARG A 72 -73.48 35.20 -46.72
C ARG A 72 -72.96 33.75 -46.72
N ARG A 73 -72.01 33.40 -47.58
CA ARG A 73 -71.47 32.04 -47.68
C ARG A 73 -70.07 31.97 -47.06
N GLU A 74 -69.89 31.03 -46.15
CA GLU A 74 -68.58 30.68 -45.58
C GLU A 74 -68.04 29.43 -46.30
N GLY A 75 -66.73 29.42 -46.56
CA GLY A 75 -66.03 28.28 -47.13
C GLY A 75 -64.65 28.11 -46.48
N SER A 76 -64.13 26.89 -46.51
CA SER A 76 -62.75 26.62 -46.13
C SER A 76 -62.06 25.71 -47.14
N VAL A 77 -60.76 25.93 -47.34
CA VAL A 77 -59.90 25.09 -48.16
C VAL A 77 -58.71 24.67 -47.31
N SER A 78 -58.58 23.37 -47.06
CA SER A 78 -57.45 22.80 -46.33
C SER A 78 -56.48 22.09 -47.27
N PHE A 79 -55.19 22.42 -47.20
CA PHE A 79 -54.12 21.73 -47.91
C PHE A 79 -53.28 20.91 -46.93
N ARG A 80 -53.03 19.64 -47.26
CA ARG A 80 -52.10 18.75 -46.54
C ARG A 80 -50.92 18.41 -47.45
N GLY A 81 -49.72 18.81 -47.05
CA GLY A 81 -48.49 18.58 -47.83
C GLY A 81 -48.12 17.10 -47.95
N ARG A 82 -47.85 16.65 -49.19
CA ARG A 82 -47.38 15.29 -49.52
C ARG A 82 -45.84 15.21 -49.42
N ARG A 83 -45.28 15.26 -48.21
CA ARG A 83 -43.90 14.76 -47.98
C ARG A 83 -43.83 13.96 -46.68
N MET A 84 -43.24 12.77 -46.83
CA MET A 84 -42.88 11.80 -45.80
C MET A 84 -44.03 10.98 -45.21
N GLY A 85 -44.57 10.07 -46.03
CA GLY A 85 -44.90 8.74 -45.53
C GLY A 85 -43.63 8.02 -45.05
N VAL A 86 -43.05 8.48 -43.95
CA VAL A 86 -42.36 7.56 -43.05
C VAL A 86 -43.53 6.77 -42.45
N HIS A 87 -43.69 5.51 -42.87
CA HIS A 87 -44.44 4.56 -42.04
C HIS A 87 -44.04 4.86 -40.60
N SER A 88 -45.00 5.22 -39.73
CA SER A 88 -44.75 5.33 -38.29
C SER A 88 -43.82 4.17 -37.94
N PRO A 89 -42.54 4.43 -37.62
CA PRO A 89 -41.56 3.37 -37.58
C PRO A 89 -42.09 2.43 -36.52
N ASP A 90 -42.48 1.23 -36.95
CA ASP A 90 -43.19 0.26 -36.14
C ASP A 90 -42.56 0.27 -34.74
N VAL A 91 -43.27 0.93 -33.81
CA VAL A 91 -42.71 1.32 -32.52
C VAL A 91 -42.37 0.04 -31.75
N ASP A 92 -43.09 -1.04 -32.04
CA ASP A 92 -42.83 -2.37 -31.54
C ASP A 92 -41.58 -2.99 -32.17
N ALA A 93 -41.32 -2.77 -33.46
CA ALA A 93 -40.05 -3.19 -34.08
C ALA A 93 -38.85 -2.45 -33.50
N LEU A 94 -38.96 -1.13 -33.24
CA LEU A 94 -37.90 -0.36 -32.58
C LEU A 94 -37.72 -0.76 -31.11
N ARG A 95 -38.81 -0.97 -30.37
CA ARG A 95 -38.77 -1.41 -28.97
C ARG A 95 -38.18 -2.82 -28.86
N LYS A 96 -38.60 -3.76 -29.71
CA LYS A 96 -38.03 -5.13 -29.78
C LYS A 96 -36.55 -5.12 -30.13
N ARG A 97 -36.11 -4.26 -31.05
CA ARG A 97 -34.68 -4.08 -31.39
C ARG A 97 -33.88 -3.47 -30.25
N SER A 98 -34.42 -2.45 -29.57
CA SER A 98 -33.77 -1.87 -28.39
C SER A 98 -33.61 -2.89 -27.27
N PHE A 99 -34.62 -3.74 -27.08
CA PHE A 99 -34.58 -4.83 -26.12
C PHE A 99 -33.54 -5.89 -26.51
N GLN A 100 -33.48 -6.30 -27.78
CA GLN A 100 -32.45 -7.22 -28.27
C GLN A 100 -31.03 -6.67 -28.10
N LEU A 101 -30.80 -5.39 -28.36
CA LEU A 101 -29.49 -4.76 -28.12
C LEU A 101 -29.14 -4.71 -26.63
N LYS A 102 -30.12 -4.45 -25.75
CA LYS A 102 -29.93 -4.50 -24.30
C LYS A 102 -29.60 -5.91 -23.81
N VAL A 103 -30.34 -6.92 -24.28
CA VAL A 103 -30.09 -8.34 -23.95
C VAL A 103 -28.73 -8.78 -24.46
N LEU A 104 -28.36 -8.40 -25.69
CA LEU A 104 -27.05 -8.70 -26.26
C LEU A 104 -25.93 -8.03 -25.44
N GLY A 105 -26.09 -6.75 -25.09
CA GLY A 105 -25.14 -6.01 -24.26
C GLY A 105 -24.98 -6.65 -22.87
N PHE A 106 -26.09 -7.01 -22.23
CA PHE A 106 -26.08 -7.70 -20.93
C PHE A 106 -25.47 -9.10 -21.02
N GLY A 107 -25.76 -9.86 -22.09
CA GLY A 107 -25.17 -11.16 -22.33
C GLY A 107 -23.65 -11.10 -22.52
N LEU A 108 -23.16 -10.12 -23.29
CA LEU A 108 -21.73 -9.85 -23.46
C LEU A 108 -21.08 -9.47 -22.13
N ALA A 109 -21.70 -8.56 -21.35
CA ALA A 109 -21.20 -8.16 -20.04
C ALA A 109 -21.12 -9.35 -19.06
N THR A 110 -22.14 -10.22 -19.07
CA THR A 110 -22.18 -11.43 -18.23
C THR A 110 -21.11 -12.44 -18.64
N LEU A 111 -20.93 -12.70 -19.94
CA LEU A 111 -19.87 -13.57 -20.46
C LEU A 111 -18.47 -13.05 -20.10
N LEU A 112 -18.28 -11.73 -20.21
CA LEU A 112 -17.08 -11.02 -19.76
C LEU A 112 -16.82 -11.27 -18.27
N GLY A 113 -17.83 -11.03 -17.42
CA GLY A 113 -17.74 -11.23 -15.98
C GLY A 113 -17.41 -12.68 -15.62
N ALA A 114 -18.09 -13.65 -16.24
CA ALA A 114 -17.83 -15.07 -16.04
C ALA A 114 -16.42 -15.47 -16.47
N PHE A 115 -15.94 -14.96 -17.62
CA PHE A 115 -14.57 -15.18 -18.08
C PHE A 115 -13.54 -14.66 -17.07
N PHE A 116 -13.72 -13.45 -16.54
CA PHE A 116 -12.83 -12.90 -15.52
C PHE A 116 -12.85 -13.71 -14.23
N ILE A 117 -14.04 -14.07 -13.73
CA ILE A 117 -14.16 -14.89 -12.52
C ILE A 117 -13.42 -16.21 -12.71
N PHE A 118 -13.63 -16.89 -13.84
CA PHE A 118 -12.96 -18.17 -14.13
C PHE A 118 -11.44 -18.00 -14.30
N TYR A 119 -11.00 -16.93 -14.97
CA TYR A 119 -9.59 -16.63 -15.19
C TYR A 119 -8.84 -16.34 -13.88
N PHE A 120 -9.40 -15.49 -13.02
CA PHE A 120 -8.82 -15.17 -11.71
C PHE A 120 -8.94 -16.32 -10.70
N ALA A 121 -9.98 -17.14 -10.78
CA ALA A 121 -10.14 -18.32 -9.93
C ALA A 121 -9.09 -19.41 -10.20
N ARG A 122 -8.46 -19.40 -11.39
CA ARG A 122 -7.50 -20.45 -11.80
C ARG A 122 -6.19 -20.41 -11.01
N SER A 123 -5.61 -19.23 -10.78
CA SER A 123 -4.45 -19.06 -9.88
C SER A 123 -4.15 -17.58 -9.60
N ARG A 124 -3.39 -17.32 -8.53
CA ARG A 124 -2.90 -15.98 -8.17
C ARG A 124 -2.00 -15.35 -9.23
N PHE A 125 -1.35 -16.16 -10.06
CA PHE A 125 -0.53 -15.68 -11.19
C PHE A 125 -1.34 -14.77 -12.13
N TYR A 126 -2.57 -15.16 -12.43
CA TYR A 126 -3.49 -14.41 -13.30
C TYR A 126 -4.09 -13.17 -12.63
N ALA A 127 -3.89 -12.99 -11.33
CA ALA A 127 -4.30 -11.80 -10.58
C ALA A 127 -3.26 -10.67 -10.63
N THR A 128 -2.13 -10.87 -11.34
CA THR A 128 -1.13 -9.81 -11.51
C THR A 128 -1.68 -8.66 -12.37
N PRO A 129 -1.36 -7.38 -12.06
CA PRO A 129 -1.92 -6.24 -12.78
C PRO A 129 -1.64 -6.28 -14.30
N SER A 130 -0.47 -6.76 -14.70
CA SER A 130 -0.06 -6.85 -16.10
C SER A 130 -0.91 -7.86 -16.90
N SER A 131 -1.14 -9.05 -16.35
CA SER A 131 -1.99 -10.07 -16.99
C SER A 131 -3.46 -9.65 -17.01
N GLY A 132 -3.94 -9.05 -15.90
CA GLY A 132 -5.28 -8.46 -15.82
C GLY A 132 -5.51 -7.35 -16.84
N VAL A 133 -4.55 -6.43 -17.04
CA VAL A 133 -4.67 -5.34 -18.02
C VAL A 133 -4.66 -5.86 -19.45
N MET A 134 -3.83 -6.87 -19.78
CA MET A 134 -3.87 -7.47 -21.12
C MET A 134 -5.18 -8.19 -21.39
N ALA A 135 -5.71 -8.94 -20.42
CA ALA A 135 -7.03 -9.56 -20.56
C ALA A 135 -8.15 -8.52 -20.69
N CYS A 136 -8.17 -7.48 -19.84
CA CYS A 136 -9.13 -6.38 -19.91
C CYS A 136 -9.10 -5.64 -21.24
N SER A 137 -7.92 -5.26 -21.72
CA SER A 137 -7.79 -4.55 -22.99
C SER A 137 -8.24 -5.40 -24.18
N ALA A 138 -7.88 -6.68 -24.23
CA ALA A 138 -8.32 -7.59 -25.28
C ALA A 138 -9.85 -7.72 -25.33
N VAL A 139 -10.51 -7.89 -24.17
CA VAL A 139 -11.96 -8.07 -24.16
C VAL A 139 -12.72 -6.75 -24.35
N LEU A 140 -12.20 -5.62 -23.85
CA LEU A 140 -12.77 -4.29 -24.13
C LEU A 140 -12.67 -3.94 -25.62
N CYS A 141 -11.55 -4.24 -26.27
CA CYS A 141 -11.39 -4.10 -27.71
C CYS A 141 -12.42 -4.95 -28.45
N ALA A 142 -12.58 -6.22 -28.07
CA ALA A 142 -13.57 -7.11 -28.69
C ALA A 142 -15.02 -6.60 -28.49
N ALA A 143 -15.40 -6.19 -27.28
CA ALA A 143 -16.71 -5.65 -26.98
C ALA A 143 -17.01 -4.35 -27.75
N SER A 144 -16.02 -3.46 -27.86
CA SER A 144 -16.11 -2.21 -28.62
C SER A 144 -16.29 -2.48 -30.11
N LEU A 145 -15.58 -3.46 -30.66
CA LEU A 145 -15.69 -3.87 -32.06
C LEU A 145 -17.06 -4.49 -32.36
N VAL A 146 -17.58 -5.34 -31.46
CA VAL A 146 -18.94 -5.88 -31.56
C VAL A 146 -19.98 -4.78 -31.53
N TRP A 147 -19.84 -3.84 -30.61
CA TRP A 147 -20.77 -2.72 -30.49
C TRP A 147 -20.76 -1.84 -31.73
N LEU A 148 -19.56 -1.52 -32.26
CA LEU A 148 -19.39 -0.79 -33.51
C LEU A 148 -20.00 -1.52 -34.71
N VAL A 149 -19.76 -2.83 -34.84
CA VAL A 149 -20.33 -3.65 -35.92
C VAL A 149 -21.85 -3.74 -35.80
N ALA A 150 -22.38 -3.99 -34.60
CA ALA A 150 -23.81 -4.05 -34.34
C ALA A 150 -24.50 -2.72 -34.66
N ARG A 151 -23.86 -1.59 -34.31
CA ARG A 151 -24.34 -0.23 -34.64
C ARG A 151 -24.29 0.05 -36.14
N ARG A 152 -23.27 -0.43 -36.85
CA ARG A 152 -23.11 -0.21 -38.29
C ARG A 152 -24.00 -1.12 -39.14
N SER A 153 -24.36 -2.30 -38.63
CA SER A 153 -25.26 -3.25 -39.29
C SER A 153 -26.75 -2.95 -39.09
N LEU A 154 -27.12 -1.82 -38.46
CA LEU A 154 -28.49 -1.36 -38.28
C LEU A 154 -29.15 -1.03 -39.64
N GLY A 155 -29.57 -2.07 -40.37
CA GLY A 155 -30.30 -1.95 -41.63
C GLY A 155 -30.09 -3.08 -42.63
N ARG A 156 -29.06 -3.93 -42.48
CA ARG A 156 -28.82 -5.06 -43.39
C ARG A 156 -28.54 -6.35 -42.61
N PRO A 157 -29.16 -7.49 -42.97
CA PRO A 157 -28.84 -8.79 -42.40
C PRO A 157 -27.46 -9.24 -42.89
N SER A 158 -26.39 -8.70 -42.30
CA SER A 158 -25.03 -9.16 -42.58
C SER A 158 -24.73 -10.38 -41.69
N LYS A 159 -24.31 -11.49 -42.29
CA LYS A 159 -23.78 -12.68 -41.57
C LYS A 159 -22.39 -12.45 -40.97
N VAL A 160 -21.78 -11.30 -41.25
CA VAL A 160 -20.40 -10.93 -40.90
C VAL A 160 -20.15 -10.69 -39.39
N PRO A 161 -21.07 -10.13 -38.56
CA PRO A 161 -20.79 -9.78 -37.17
C PRO A 161 -20.42 -10.99 -36.30
N GLY A 162 -21.07 -12.13 -36.54
CA GLY A 162 -20.84 -13.34 -35.74
C GLY A 162 -19.45 -13.94 -35.97
N ALA A 163 -18.96 -13.93 -37.21
CA ALA A 163 -17.65 -14.48 -37.55
C ALA A 163 -16.50 -13.63 -36.99
N ILE A 164 -16.61 -12.29 -37.06
CA ILE A 164 -15.59 -11.39 -36.50
C ILE A 164 -15.57 -11.49 -34.97
N LEU A 165 -16.74 -11.50 -34.33
CA LEU A 165 -16.84 -11.68 -32.88
C LEU A 165 -16.28 -13.04 -32.43
N GLY A 166 -16.66 -14.11 -33.13
CA GLY A 166 -16.11 -15.45 -32.88
C GLY A 166 -14.59 -15.47 -33.02
N GLY A 167 -14.05 -14.87 -34.09
CA GLY A 167 -12.61 -14.76 -34.31
C GLY A 167 -11.86 -13.99 -33.21
N LEU A 168 -12.39 -12.86 -32.75
CA LEU A 168 -11.78 -12.06 -31.68
C LEU A 168 -11.83 -12.77 -30.32
N LEU A 169 -12.95 -13.43 -29.98
CA LEU A 169 -13.05 -14.23 -28.75
C LEU A 169 -12.11 -15.44 -28.81
N LEU A 170 -11.97 -16.07 -29.97
CA LEU A 170 -11.08 -17.20 -30.16
C LEU A 170 -9.61 -16.74 -30.09
N ALA A 171 -9.26 -15.61 -30.69
CA ALA A 171 -7.91 -15.02 -30.57
C ALA A 171 -7.58 -14.59 -29.12
N ALA A 172 -8.54 -14.00 -28.40
CA ALA A 172 -8.37 -13.66 -26.98
C ALA A 172 -8.23 -14.92 -26.11
N GLY A 173 -9.04 -15.95 -26.36
CA GLY A 173 -8.95 -17.25 -25.71
C GLY A 173 -7.60 -17.93 -25.98
N VAL A 174 -7.14 -17.92 -27.23
CA VAL A 174 -5.82 -18.45 -27.63
C VAL A 174 -4.70 -17.65 -26.97
N SER A 175 -4.78 -16.32 -26.93
CA SER A 175 -3.76 -15.48 -26.29
C SER A 175 -3.69 -15.73 -24.78
N ALA A 176 -4.83 -15.83 -24.10
CA ALA A 176 -4.91 -16.21 -22.69
C ALA A 176 -4.39 -17.63 -22.44
N PHE A 177 -4.60 -18.55 -23.39
CA PHE A 177 -4.10 -19.92 -23.34
C PHE A 177 -2.61 -20.05 -23.67
N LEU A 178 -2.05 -19.10 -24.42
CA LEU A 178 -0.61 -19.00 -24.72
C LEU A 178 0.15 -18.30 -23.60
N ALA A 179 -0.51 -17.45 -22.80
CA ALA A 179 0.01 -16.90 -21.54
C ALA A 179 0.05 -17.97 -20.42
N ARG A 180 0.66 -19.12 -20.74
CA ARG A 180 0.94 -20.17 -19.76
C ARG A 180 2.10 -19.75 -18.88
N PRO A 181 2.08 -20.13 -17.60
CA PRO A 181 3.26 -19.98 -16.79
C PRO A 181 4.39 -20.83 -17.40
N THR A 182 5.62 -20.33 -17.40
CA THR A 182 6.78 -21.01 -17.97
C THR A 182 7.96 -20.96 -17.01
N ALA A 183 8.71 -22.06 -16.93
CA ALA A 183 9.90 -22.13 -16.07
C ALA A 183 10.95 -21.07 -16.45
N SER A 184 11.06 -20.73 -17.75
CA SER A 184 11.98 -19.69 -18.23
C SER A 184 11.58 -18.29 -17.80
N HIS A 185 10.28 -17.99 -17.69
CA HIS A 185 9.82 -16.71 -17.14
C HIS A 185 10.06 -16.64 -15.64
N ALA A 186 9.74 -17.70 -14.88
CA ALA A 186 10.08 -17.79 -13.45
C ALA A 186 11.59 -17.54 -13.21
N SER A 187 12.46 -18.18 -14.00
CA SER A 187 13.92 -18.03 -13.86
C SER A 187 14.37 -16.59 -14.11
N ARG A 188 13.78 -15.89 -15.09
CA ARG A 188 14.05 -14.45 -15.33
C ARG A 188 13.57 -13.57 -14.18
N LEU A 189 12.43 -13.88 -13.58
CA LEU A 189 11.92 -13.16 -12.40
C LEU A 189 12.83 -13.38 -11.19
N VAL A 190 13.33 -14.60 -10.99
CA VAL A 190 14.35 -14.90 -9.97
C VAL A 190 15.62 -14.09 -10.20
N ALA A 191 16.12 -14.06 -11.45
CA ALA A 191 17.34 -13.32 -11.82
C ALA A 191 17.21 -11.79 -11.64
N THR A 192 16.00 -11.25 -11.80
CA THR A 192 15.72 -9.81 -11.60
C THR A 192 15.40 -9.46 -10.13
N GLY A 193 15.31 -10.44 -9.25
CA GLY A 193 15.02 -10.26 -7.83
C GLY A 193 13.53 -10.12 -7.49
N ASP A 194 12.61 -10.29 -8.45
CA ASP A 194 11.17 -10.30 -8.19
C ASP A 194 10.71 -11.68 -7.69
N PHE A 195 11.11 -11.99 -6.45
CA PHE A 195 10.84 -13.28 -5.84
C PHE A 195 9.36 -13.57 -5.57
N ALA A 196 8.51 -12.54 -5.51
CA ALA A 196 7.08 -12.70 -5.31
C ALA A 196 6.39 -13.12 -6.60
N ALA A 197 6.69 -12.44 -7.72
CA ALA A 197 6.20 -12.84 -9.03
C ALA A 197 6.71 -14.23 -9.43
N ALA A 198 8.00 -14.53 -9.19
CA ALA A 198 8.57 -15.84 -9.44
C ALA A 198 7.86 -16.96 -8.67
N ALA A 199 7.54 -16.74 -7.38
CA ALA A 199 6.81 -17.71 -6.58
C ALA A 199 5.41 -18.00 -7.15
N ASN A 200 4.67 -16.97 -7.55
CA ASN A 200 3.34 -17.13 -8.15
C ASN A 200 3.40 -17.92 -9.47
N GLU A 201 4.43 -17.67 -10.30
CA GLU A 201 4.65 -18.40 -11.55
C GLU A 201 4.95 -19.89 -11.29
N ILE A 202 5.82 -20.19 -10.32
CA ILE A 202 6.20 -21.57 -9.98
C ILE A 202 5.03 -22.32 -9.32
N GLU A 203 4.23 -21.65 -8.49
CA GLU A 203 3.01 -22.22 -7.93
C GLU A 203 2.00 -22.55 -9.04
N ALA A 204 1.84 -21.67 -10.03
CA ALA A 204 1.00 -21.92 -11.19
C ALA A 204 1.51 -23.05 -12.09
N LEU A 205 2.81 -23.38 -12.05
CA LEU A 205 3.41 -24.56 -12.70
C LEU A 205 3.21 -25.86 -11.91
N GLY A 206 2.58 -25.82 -10.73
CA GLY A 206 2.40 -26.99 -9.87
C GLY A 206 3.62 -27.31 -8.99
N ASN A 207 4.43 -26.30 -8.67
CA ASN A 207 5.61 -26.42 -7.80
C ASN A 207 6.66 -27.44 -8.28
N PRO A 208 7.17 -27.33 -9.53
CA PRO A 208 8.29 -28.16 -9.96
C PRO A 208 9.48 -27.97 -9.03
N ALA A 209 10.04 -29.09 -8.54
CA ALA A 209 11.06 -29.08 -7.48
C ALA A 209 12.30 -28.25 -7.85
N ASP A 210 12.74 -28.30 -9.11
CA ASP A 210 13.94 -27.61 -9.57
C ASP A 210 13.77 -26.09 -9.54
N ALA A 211 12.68 -25.57 -10.11
CA ALA A 211 12.40 -24.13 -10.12
C ALA A 211 12.13 -23.60 -8.70
N TRP A 212 11.49 -24.40 -7.85
CA TRP A 212 11.27 -24.02 -6.45
C TRP A 212 12.59 -23.95 -5.66
N ASN A 213 13.48 -24.91 -5.85
CA ASN A 213 14.82 -24.88 -5.25
C ASN A 213 15.65 -23.69 -5.75
N GLU A 214 15.56 -23.36 -7.04
CA GLU A 214 16.22 -22.18 -7.62
C GLU A 214 15.73 -20.87 -6.98
N LEU A 215 14.40 -20.71 -6.84
CA LEU A 215 13.80 -19.58 -6.15
C LEU A 215 14.26 -19.49 -4.68
N LEU A 216 14.20 -20.60 -3.95
CA LEU A 216 14.62 -20.63 -2.54
C LEU A 216 16.10 -20.27 -2.39
N ASN A 217 16.96 -20.80 -3.26
CA ASN A 217 18.39 -20.48 -3.26
C ASN A 217 18.65 -19.00 -3.54
N ALA A 218 17.95 -18.40 -4.50
CA ALA A 218 18.07 -16.97 -4.76
C ALA A 218 17.57 -16.12 -3.58
N ARG A 219 16.50 -16.54 -2.90
CA ARG A 219 16.03 -15.88 -1.66
C ARG A 219 17.05 -16.00 -0.52
N ILE A 220 17.70 -17.16 -0.37
CA ILE A 220 18.79 -17.36 0.60
C ILE A 220 19.97 -16.44 0.25
N ALA A 221 20.35 -16.37 -1.03
CA ALA A 221 21.42 -15.47 -1.50
C ALA A 221 21.14 -14.00 -1.17
N ALA A 222 19.88 -13.57 -1.35
CA ALA A 222 19.41 -12.21 -1.07
C ALA A 222 19.13 -11.93 0.42
N SER A 223 19.09 -12.94 1.28
CA SER A 223 18.81 -12.75 2.70
C SER A 223 19.96 -12.01 3.40
N MET A 224 19.59 -11.12 4.33
CA MET A 224 20.53 -10.34 5.15
C MET A 224 20.67 -10.89 6.57
N ASN A 225 19.87 -11.88 6.95
CA ASN A 225 19.84 -12.46 8.29
C ASN A 225 19.93 -14.00 8.18
N VAL A 226 20.81 -14.58 8.99
CA VAL A 226 21.02 -16.02 9.16
C VAL A 226 19.72 -16.76 9.48
N ASP A 227 18.89 -16.26 10.42
CA ASP A 227 17.68 -16.97 10.85
C ASP A 227 16.70 -17.16 9.67
N GLN A 228 16.55 -16.11 8.85
CA GLN A 228 15.72 -16.18 7.64
C GLN A 228 16.33 -17.12 6.60
N ALA A 229 17.66 -17.10 6.43
CA ALA A 229 18.36 -17.98 5.50
C ALA A 229 18.20 -19.46 5.90
N GLN A 230 18.29 -19.77 7.19
CA GLN A 230 18.10 -21.12 7.75
C GLN A 230 16.66 -21.60 7.56
N MET A 231 15.66 -20.79 7.91
CA MET A 231 14.25 -21.12 7.68
C MET A 231 13.92 -21.41 6.20
N LEU A 232 14.57 -20.70 5.28
CA LEU A 232 14.43 -20.95 3.84
C LEU A 232 15.16 -22.22 3.41
N ALA A 233 16.31 -22.53 4.00
CA ALA A 233 17.08 -23.73 3.69
C ALA A 233 16.42 -25.02 4.17
N GLU A 234 15.66 -24.98 5.27
CA GLU A 234 14.84 -26.11 5.73
C GLU A 234 13.76 -26.51 4.72
N GLN A 235 13.34 -25.57 3.85
CA GLN A 235 12.37 -25.83 2.79
C GLN A 235 13.01 -26.43 1.53
N LEU A 236 14.34 -26.44 1.42
CA LEU A 236 15.04 -27.04 0.29
C LEU A 236 14.94 -28.56 0.34
N ARG A 237 14.65 -29.19 -0.81
CA ARG A 237 14.65 -30.65 -0.90
C ARG A 237 16.09 -31.19 -0.88
N PRO A 238 16.38 -32.27 -0.11
CA PRO A 238 17.73 -32.64 0.33
C PRO A 238 18.72 -33.20 -0.72
N VAL A 239 18.44 -33.13 -2.02
CA VAL A 239 19.19 -33.91 -3.04
C VAL A 239 19.74 -33.09 -4.21
N SER A 240 19.86 -31.77 -4.07
CA SER A 240 20.34 -30.91 -5.17
C SER A 240 21.70 -30.28 -4.86
N ALA A 241 22.52 -30.08 -5.88
CA ALA A 241 23.74 -29.25 -5.80
C ALA A 241 23.45 -27.83 -5.25
N ILE A 242 22.19 -27.38 -5.39
CA ILE A 242 21.65 -26.14 -4.84
C ILE A 242 21.72 -26.12 -3.30
N SER A 243 21.52 -27.26 -2.63
CA SER A 243 21.62 -27.33 -1.15
C SER A 243 23.04 -27.02 -0.65
N ALA A 244 24.08 -27.41 -1.41
CA ALA A 244 25.46 -27.10 -1.07
C ALA A 244 25.74 -25.59 -1.21
N LEU A 245 25.26 -24.96 -2.29
CA LEU A 245 25.37 -23.50 -2.48
C LEU A 245 24.67 -22.72 -1.36
N ALA A 246 23.46 -23.13 -0.99
CA ALA A 246 22.72 -22.53 0.12
C ALA A 246 23.47 -22.64 1.45
N ARG A 247 24.05 -23.81 1.75
CA ARG A 247 24.89 -24.01 2.96
C ARG A 247 26.12 -23.09 2.94
N THR A 248 26.83 -22.99 1.82
CA THR A 248 27.97 -22.07 1.70
C THR A 248 27.56 -20.63 1.96
N ARG A 249 26.40 -20.19 1.47
CA ARG A 249 25.89 -18.85 1.71
C ARG A 249 25.54 -18.61 3.19
N ILE A 250 24.87 -19.56 3.83
CA ILE A 250 24.53 -19.50 5.26
C ILE A 250 25.81 -19.43 6.10
N PHE A 251 26.80 -20.24 5.76
CA PHE A 251 28.13 -20.20 6.38
C PHE A 251 28.77 -18.81 6.27
N ASP A 252 28.74 -18.18 5.10
CA ASP A 252 29.28 -16.82 4.91
C ASP A 252 28.51 -15.75 5.69
N LEU A 253 27.18 -15.85 5.78
CA LEU A 253 26.36 -14.95 6.58
C LEU A 253 26.66 -15.10 8.08
N LEU A 254 26.67 -16.34 8.59
CA LEU A 254 27.06 -16.66 9.97
C LEU A 254 28.44 -16.10 10.30
N ARG A 255 29.42 -16.34 9.42
CA ARG A 255 30.78 -15.82 9.57
C ARG A 255 30.80 -14.30 9.65
N SER A 256 30.13 -13.62 8.73
CA SER A 256 30.07 -12.14 8.72
C SER A 256 29.38 -11.57 9.96
N ASP A 257 28.30 -12.20 10.42
CA ASP A 257 27.57 -11.75 11.60
C ASP A 257 28.37 -11.99 12.89
N VAL A 258 29.07 -13.13 13.00
CA VAL A 258 30.03 -13.38 14.09
C VAL A 258 31.18 -12.36 14.07
N GLU A 259 31.79 -12.10 12.91
CA GLU A 259 32.84 -11.07 12.75
C GLU A 259 32.34 -9.70 13.20
N ARG A 260 31.10 -9.35 12.85
CA ARG A 260 30.46 -8.09 13.25
C ARG A 260 30.21 -8.02 14.76
N ALA A 261 29.63 -9.08 15.35
CA ALA A 261 29.36 -9.16 16.78
C ALA A 261 30.66 -9.10 17.61
N VAL A 262 31.69 -9.86 17.18
CA VAL A 262 33.04 -9.76 17.72
C VAL A 262 33.52 -8.32 17.58
N GLY A 263 33.47 -7.70 16.40
CA GLY A 263 33.88 -6.31 16.16
C GLY A 263 33.27 -5.30 17.15
N LEU A 264 31.96 -5.39 17.38
CA LEU A 264 31.20 -4.56 18.31
C LEU A 264 31.48 -4.86 19.79
N GLY A 265 32.14 -5.98 20.10
CA GLY A 265 32.42 -6.41 21.47
C GLY A 265 31.26 -7.13 22.16
N ASP A 266 30.21 -7.50 21.41
CA ASP A 266 29.10 -8.29 21.94
C ASP A 266 29.47 -9.79 21.92
N THR A 267 30.15 -10.22 22.98
CA THR A 267 30.65 -11.60 23.09
C THR A 267 29.55 -12.63 23.36
N ALA A 268 28.39 -12.19 23.88
CA ALA A 268 27.26 -13.07 24.13
C ALA A 268 26.55 -13.42 22.81
N GLU A 269 26.31 -12.39 21.98
CA GLU A 269 25.74 -12.59 20.65
C GLU A 269 26.69 -13.35 19.73
N ALA A 270 27.99 -13.05 19.78
CA ALA A 270 28.98 -13.79 18.99
C ALA A 270 29.01 -15.29 19.35
N GLU A 271 28.91 -15.65 20.64
CA GLU A 271 28.84 -17.05 21.08
C GLU A 271 27.55 -17.72 20.63
N ARG A 272 26.41 -17.04 20.74
CA ARG A 272 25.10 -17.53 20.27
C ARG A 272 25.13 -17.84 18.77
N LEU A 273 25.63 -16.89 17.97
CA LEU A 273 25.77 -17.05 16.52
C LEU A 273 26.79 -18.13 16.15
N PHE A 274 27.89 -18.24 16.91
CA PHE A 274 28.88 -19.30 16.71
C PHE A 274 28.29 -20.71 16.92
N GLY A 275 27.32 -20.85 17.83
CA GLY A 275 26.57 -22.11 18.00
C GLY A 275 25.79 -22.57 16.76
N GLY A 276 25.62 -21.70 15.75
CA GLY A 276 25.00 -22.04 14.47
C GLY A 276 25.90 -22.80 13.49
N PHE A 277 27.22 -22.88 13.74
CA PHE A 277 28.13 -23.68 12.91
C PHE A 277 27.99 -25.17 13.22
N THR A 278 27.98 -26.00 12.19
CA THR A 278 28.02 -27.47 12.33
C THR A 278 29.39 -27.96 12.81
N VAL A 279 29.47 -29.18 13.34
CA VAL A 279 30.72 -29.80 13.80
C VAL A 279 31.78 -29.88 12.69
N SER A 280 31.37 -30.10 11.44
CA SER A 280 32.29 -30.09 10.30
C SER A 280 32.79 -28.69 9.95
N GLU A 281 31.94 -27.66 10.12
CA GLU A 281 32.29 -26.27 9.82
C GLU A 281 33.16 -25.66 10.90
N SER A 282 33.00 -26.07 12.17
CA SER A 282 33.84 -25.63 13.27
C SER A 282 35.29 -26.12 13.15
N ALA A 283 35.55 -27.15 12.36
CA ALA A 283 36.90 -27.58 11.98
C ALA A 283 37.56 -26.67 10.92
N ASN A 284 36.83 -25.73 10.31
CA ASN A 284 37.39 -24.79 9.34
C ASN A 284 38.35 -23.80 10.04
N PRO A 285 39.60 -23.63 9.55
CA PRO A 285 40.58 -22.72 10.16
C PRO A 285 40.13 -21.26 10.30
N LEU A 286 39.18 -20.80 9.46
CA LEU A 286 38.58 -19.47 9.60
C LEU A 286 37.63 -19.39 10.79
N VAL A 287 36.77 -20.39 10.96
CA VAL A 287 35.82 -20.47 12.09
C VAL A 287 36.59 -20.65 13.39
N GLN A 288 37.64 -21.46 13.38
CA GLN A 288 38.57 -21.59 14.50
C GLN A 288 39.19 -20.24 14.90
N ARG A 289 39.64 -19.41 13.95
CA ARG A 289 40.13 -18.05 14.25
C ARG A 289 39.06 -17.15 14.88
N LEU A 290 37.80 -17.26 14.44
CA LEU A 290 36.69 -16.54 15.06
C LEU A 290 36.42 -17.01 16.49
N ARG A 291 36.44 -18.33 16.71
CA ARG A 291 36.32 -18.93 18.05
C ARG A 291 37.37 -18.38 19.00
N ALA A 292 38.63 -18.38 18.57
CA ALA A 292 39.72 -17.79 19.34
C ALA A 292 39.49 -16.31 19.64
N SER A 293 39.01 -15.54 18.65
CA SER A 293 38.71 -14.11 18.82
C SER A 293 37.58 -13.84 19.83
N ILE A 294 36.53 -14.67 19.83
CA ILE A 294 35.43 -14.61 20.81
C ILE A 294 35.98 -14.85 22.22
N LEU A 295 36.71 -15.97 22.41
CA LEU A 295 37.27 -16.36 23.70
C LEU A 295 38.28 -15.31 24.22
N GLN A 296 39.10 -14.73 23.34
CA GLN A 296 40.02 -13.65 23.70
C GLN A 296 39.29 -12.39 24.17
N ARG A 297 38.20 -12.00 23.50
CA ARG A 297 37.39 -10.84 23.95
C ARG A 297 36.66 -11.13 25.26
N GLN A 298 36.14 -12.34 25.46
CA GLN A 298 35.55 -12.75 26.74
C GLN A 298 36.59 -12.72 27.86
N ALA A 299 37.81 -13.22 27.61
CA ALA A 299 38.90 -13.19 28.58
C ALA A 299 39.29 -11.75 28.93
N LYS A 300 39.33 -10.86 27.94
CA LYS A 300 39.53 -9.43 28.17
C LYS A 300 38.42 -8.83 29.03
N HIS A 301 37.15 -9.13 28.74
CA HIS A 301 36.02 -8.64 29.54
C HIS A 301 36.10 -9.11 31.00
N CYS A 302 36.46 -10.37 31.23
CA CYS A 302 36.69 -10.89 32.58
C CYS A 302 37.89 -10.25 33.27
N ALA A 303 38.98 -9.95 32.53
CA ALA A 303 40.12 -9.23 33.06
C ALA A 303 39.74 -7.79 33.46
N ASP A 304 38.96 -7.08 32.63
CA ASP A 304 38.45 -5.74 32.92
C ASP A 304 37.52 -5.76 34.15
N ALA A 305 36.73 -6.82 34.32
CA ALA A 305 35.90 -7.08 35.50
C ALA A 305 36.67 -7.60 36.73
N GLN A 306 37.99 -7.82 36.61
CA GLN A 306 38.86 -8.35 37.67
C GLN A 306 38.49 -9.77 38.15
N ASP A 307 37.82 -10.56 37.31
CA ASP A 307 37.45 -11.95 37.59
C ASP A 307 38.56 -12.91 37.12
N SER A 308 39.56 -13.12 37.98
CA SER A 308 40.69 -14.02 37.69
C SER A 308 40.26 -15.47 37.39
N PRO A 309 39.37 -16.11 38.17
CA PRO A 309 38.86 -17.44 37.83
C PRO A 309 38.25 -17.52 36.43
N CYS A 310 37.49 -16.51 36.00
CA CYS A 310 36.96 -16.47 34.64
C CYS A 310 38.07 -16.41 33.58
N VAL A 311 39.09 -15.55 33.78
CA VAL A 311 40.22 -15.45 32.85
C VAL A 311 40.96 -16.78 32.73
N ASP A 312 41.26 -17.43 33.85
CA ASP A 312 41.99 -18.70 33.87
C ASP A 312 41.20 -19.82 33.16
N ALA A 313 39.88 -19.88 33.37
CA ALA A 313 38.99 -20.83 32.70
C ALA A 313 38.96 -20.61 31.17
N LEU A 314 38.89 -19.37 30.70
CA LEU A 314 38.89 -19.05 29.28
C LEU A 314 40.24 -19.30 28.60
N VAL A 315 41.35 -19.07 29.31
CA VAL A 315 42.70 -19.40 28.83
C VAL A 315 42.89 -20.91 28.73
N ALA A 316 42.45 -21.67 29.74
CA ALA A 316 42.48 -23.13 29.71
C ALA A 316 41.64 -23.68 28.55
N LYS A 317 40.46 -23.08 28.29
CA LYS A 317 39.62 -23.43 27.15
C LYS A 317 40.32 -23.17 25.81
N LEU A 318 40.93 -22.00 25.62
CA LEU A 318 41.75 -21.68 24.44
C LEU A 318 42.85 -22.72 24.19
N GLN A 319 43.58 -23.10 25.25
CA GLN A 319 44.64 -24.12 25.17
C GLN A 319 44.08 -25.50 24.79
N SER A 320 42.96 -25.90 25.39
CA SER A 320 42.32 -27.20 25.12
C SER A 320 41.76 -27.31 23.70
N GLU A 321 41.31 -26.19 23.12
CA GLU A 321 40.81 -26.13 21.73
C GLU A 321 41.97 -26.04 20.71
N GLY A 322 43.23 -26.19 21.16
CA GLY A 322 44.40 -26.24 20.29
C GLY A 322 44.76 -24.88 19.67
N PHE A 323 44.20 -23.79 20.19
CA PHE A 323 44.66 -22.45 19.84
C PHE A 323 46.03 -22.27 20.44
N GLY A 324 47.03 -22.59 19.62
CA GLY A 324 48.42 -22.34 19.88
C GLY A 324 48.54 -20.90 20.39
N PRO A 325 49.32 -20.67 21.45
CA PRO A 325 49.34 -19.37 22.05
C PRO A 325 49.92 -18.41 21.00
N ASP A 326 49.09 -17.49 20.48
CA ASP A 326 49.57 -16.14 20.24
C ASP A 326 49.96 -15.60 21.62
N ALA A 327 51.11 -16.09 22.04
CA ALA A 327 51.46 -16.15 23.44
C ALA A 327 51.70 -14.77 23.99
N ALA A 328 51.82 -13.77 23.13
CA ALA A 328 51.88 -12.37 23.49
C ALA A 328 50.52 -11.82 23.93
N ALA A 329 49.40 -12.17 23.29
CA ALA A 329 48.09 -11.62 23.63
C ALA A 329 47.53 -12.24 24.91
N SER A 330 47.55 -13.58 25.01
CA SER A 330 47.12 -14.27 26.23
C SER A 330 48.06 -13.98 27.41
N ARG A 331 49.39 -13.87 27.17
CA ARG A 331 50.31 -13.39 28.24
C ARG A 331 50.10 -11.93 28.54
N ALA A 332 49.80 -11.04 27.60
CA ALA A 332 49.54 -9.63 27.90
C ALA A 332 48.30 -9.47 28.79
N ILE A 333 47.22 -10.23 28.51
CA ILE A 333 46.00 -10.24 29.35
C ILE A 333 46.32 -10.81 30.74
N HIS A 334 47.06 -11.93 30.80
CA HIS A 334 47.47 -12.54 32.07
C HIS A 334 48.48 -11.68 32.86
N ILE A 335 49.40 -11.00 32.18
CA ILE A 335 50.36 -10.07 32.79
C ILE A 335 49.62 -8.82 33.27
N SER A 336 48.62 -8.31 32.54
CA SER A 336 47.80 -7.20 33.03
C SER A 336 46.97 -7.57 34.26
N SER A 337 46.45 -8.81 34.33
CA SER A 337 45.73 -9.27 35.52
C SER A 337 46.67 -9.48 36.71
N LEU A 338 47.88 -10.01 36.48
CA LEU A 338 48.92 -10.15 37.50
C LEU A 338 49.48 -8.80 37.96
N ALA A 339 49.73 -7.86 37.04
CA ALA A 339 50.19 -6.52 37.34
C ALA A 339 49.12 -5.72 38.10
N HIS A 340 47.83 -5.93 37.81
CA HIS A 340 46.76 -5.33 38.59
C HIS A 340 46.60 -5.97 39.98
N LYS A 341 46.72 -7.30 40.11
CA LYS A 341 46.83 -7.95 41.44
C LYS A 341 48.02 -7.43 42.23
N ALA A 342 49.18 -7.26 41.58
CA ALA A 342 50.38 -6.71 42.20
C ALA A 342 50.19 -5.23 42.59
N GLY A 343 49.56 -4.42 41.72
CA GLY A 343 49.26 -3.01 41.96
C GLY A 343 48.16 -2.79 43.01
N LEU A 344 47.22 -3.72 43.16
CA LEU A 344 46.28 -3.74 44.27
C LEU A 344 47.00 -4.01 45.59
N ASN A 345 47.94 -4.97 45.62
CA ASN A 345 48.78 -5.24 46.78
C ASN A 345 49.72 -4.06 47.11
N GLU A 346 50.23 -3.37 46.08
CA GLU A 346 51.07 -2.17 46.23
C GLU A 346 50.24 -0.97 46.70
N LYS A 347 48.98 -0.82 46.24
CA LYS A 347 48.05 0.20 46.75
C LYS A 347 47.58 -0.08 48.16
N THR A 348 47.32 -1.32 48.56
CA THR A 348 47.05 -1.64 49.97
C THR A 348 48.29 -1.44 50.83
N ALA A 349 49.48 -1.74 50.34
CA ALA A 349 50.75 -1.43 51.01
C ALA A 349 51.00 0.09 51.10
N GLN A 350 50.66 0.87 50.07
CA GLN A 350 50.75 2.32 50.08
C GLN A 350 49.67 2.97 50.95
N VAL A 351 48.44 2.46 50.97
CA VAL A 351 47.37 2.98 51.84
C VAL A 351 47.69 2.67 53.30
N THR A 352 48.28 1.52 53.61
CA THR A 352 48.78 1.21 54.96
C THR A 352 50.00 2.06 55.32
N ALA A 353 50.95 2.27 54.41
CA ALA A 353 52.09 3.16 54.63
C ALA A 353 51.67 4.64 54.74
N ASP A 354 50.69 5.12 53.95
CA ASP A 354 50.17 6.49 54.00
C ASP A 354 49.27 6.68 55.23
N ALA A 355 48.56 5.65 55.70
CA ALA A 355 47.88 5.68 56.99
C ALA A 355 48.89 5.78 58.14
N SER A 356 49.97 5.00 58.13
CA SER A 356 51.07 5.12 59.11
C SER A 356 51.74 6.49 59.05
N ARG A 357 51.99 7.03 57.85
CA ARG A 357 52.58 8.35 57.65
C ARG A 357 51.66 9.48 58.07
N ARG A 358 50.33 9.32 57.92
CA ARG A 358 49.33 10.27 58.41
C ARG A 358 49.25 10.26 59.93
N VAL A 359 49.41 9.11 60.58
CA VAL A 359 49.52 9.02 62.04
C VAL A 359 50.79 9.75 62.50
N GLU A 360 51.92 9.51 61.85
CA GLU A 360 53.19 10.18 62.15
C GLU A 360 53.12 11.71 61.90
N LEU A 361 52.51 12.14 60.79
CA LEU A 361 52.26 13.55 60.49
C LEU A 361 51.25 14.20 61.45
N LEU A 362 50.28 13.44 61.97
CA LEU A 362 49.35 13.92 63.00
C LEU A 362 50.07 14.10 64.35
N GLU A 363 50.96 13.18 64.72
CA GLU A 363 51.80 13.31 65.91
C GLU A 363 52.78 14.49 65.77
N ASP A 364 53.44 14.62 64.62
CA ASP A 364 54.33 15.75 64.33
C ASP A 364 53.59 17.07 64.26
N SER A 365 52.40 17.13 63.67
CA SER A 365 51.62 18.37 63.61
C SER A 365 51.06 18.79 64.97
N VAL A 366 50.73 17.84 65.86
CA VAL A 366 50.39 18.14 67.27
C VAL A 366 51.62 18.70 68.00
N ARG A 367 52.81 18.15 67.74
CA ARG A 367 54.08 18.64 68.30
C ARG A 367 54.42 20.04 67.77
N LEU A 368 54.32 20.24 66.46
CA LEU A 368 54.58 21.51 65.79
C LEU A 368 53.57 22.59 66.17
N TRP A 369 52.31 22.23 66.43
CA TRP A 369 51.30 23.14 66.96
C TRP A 369 51.59 23.54 68.41
N SER A 370 52.09 22.61 69.22
CA SER A 370 52.54 22.89 70.59
C SER A 370 53.78 23.79 70.65
N ASP A 371 54.66 23.69 69.65
CA ASP A 371 55.85 24.54 69.49
C ASP A 371 55.53 25.88 68.84
N TRP A 372 54.62 25.91 67.86
CA TRP A 372 54.13 27.14 67.23
C TRP A 372 53.31 28.00 68.21
N ARG A 373 52.54 27.38 69.10
CA ARG A 373 51.87 28.09 70.21
C ARG A 373 52.88 28.73 71.18
N ARG A 374 54.08 28.17 71.27
CA ARG A 374 55.23 28.73 72.00
C ARG A 374 55.97 29.82 71.21
N TYR A 375 56.00 29.72 69.87
CA TYR A 375 56.75 30.62 68.99
C TYR A 375 55.94 31.85 68.50
N SER A 376 54.61 31.79 68.51
CA SER A 376 53.72 32.84 67.97
C SER A 376 53.62 34.13 68.81
N GLN A 377 54.44 34.29 69.86
CA GLN A 377 54.61 35.57 70.57
C GLN A 377 55.64 36.51 69.95
N THR A 378 56.41 36.08 68.95
CA THR A 378 57.31 36.98 68.21
C THR A 378 57.08 36.83 66.72
N ALA A 379 56.54 37.90 66.15
CA ALA A 379 56.30 38.10 64.73
C ALA A 379 57.51 37.69 63.87
N ILE A 380 57.25 37.18 62.66
CA ILE A 380 58.14 37.35 61.50
C ILE A 380 57.44 36.89 60.19
N PRO A 381 57.87 37.44 59.04
CA PRO A 381 57.15 37.49 57.78
C PRO A 381 57.29 36.19 56.97
N GLY A 382 56.16 35.75 56.41
CA GLY A 382 56.07 34.63 55.45
C GLY A 382 54.67 34.47 54.85
N GLU A 383 53.77 35.44 55.07
CA GLU A 383 52.35 35.35 54.70
C GLU A 383 52.11 35.34 53.19
N ARG A 384 53.00 35.93 52.38
CA ARG A 384 52.82 36.00 50.92
C ARG A 384 52.94 34.64 50.23
N GLU A 385 53.89 33.81 50.63
CA GLU A 385 54.04 32.46 50.03
C GLU A 385 52.90 31.53 50.45
N ARG A 386 52.50 31.58 51.73
CA ARG A 386 51.34 30.83 52.23
C ARG A 386 50.03 31.27 51.58
N ALA A 387 49.83 32.58 51.40
CA ALA A 387 48.67 33.10 50.67
C ALA A 387 48.65 32.63 49.20
N SER A 388 49.82 32.58 48.54
CA SER A 388 49.92 32.10 47.16
C SER A 388 49.64 30.60 47.02
N ALA A 389 50.10 29.78 47.97
CA ALA A 389 49.85 28.34 47.99
C ALA A 389 48.36 28.04 48.25
N LEU A 390 47.74 28.75 49.19
CA LEU A 390 46.30 28.69 49.46
C LEU A 390 45.46 29.12 48.25
N ALA A 391 45.90 30.14 47.52
CA ALA A 391 45.20 30.58 46.30
C ALA A 391 45.24 29.50 45.19
N ARG A 392 46.38 28.83 45.00
CA ARG A 392 46.51 27.72 44.02
C ARG A 392 45.65 26.51 44.42
N ALA A 393 45.67 26.14 45.70
CA ALA A 393 44.85 25.04 46.21
C ALA A 393 43.35 25.31 46.02
N ARG A 394 42.89 26.55 46.29
CA ARG A 394 41.50 26.98 46.04
C ARG A 394 41.15 26.98 44.55
N SER A 395 42.06 27.39 43.68
CA SER A 395 41.89 27.32 42.22
C SER A 395 41.69 25.88 41.76
N GLU A 396 42.51 24.95 42.25
CA GLU A 396 42.44 23.55 41.85
C GLU A 396 41.16 22.88 42.37
N GLN A 397 40.76 23.19 43.61
CA GLN A 397 39.49 22.73 44.16
C GLN A 397 38.27 23.25 43.35
N LYS A 398 38.32 24.50 42.86
CA LYS A 398 37.29 25.05 41.97
C LYS A 398 37.22 24.33 40.62
N LYS A 399 38.37 23.89 40.08
CA LYS A 399 38.37 23.09 38.84
C LYS A 399 37.79 21.70 39.07
N GLN A 400 38.16 21.04 40.16
CA GLN A 400 37.64 19.70 40.48
C GLN A 400 36.13 19.71 40.70
N THR A 401 35.61 20.73 41.41
CA THR A 401 34.16 20.91 41.59
C THR A 401 33.45 21.20 40.26
N ALA A 402 34.01 22.03 39.39
CA ALA A 402 33.44 22.28 38.06
C ALA A 402 33.42 21.02 37.17
N ILE A 403 34.43 20.16 37.26
CA ILE A 403 34.47 18.88 36.53
C ILE A 403 33.41 17.92 37.08
N ALA A 404 33.27 17.82 38.40
CA ALA A 404 32.25 16.99 39.03
C ALA A 404 30.83 17.42 38.62
N GLU A 405 30.54 18.72 38.65
CA GLU A 405 29.24 19.26 38.20
C GLU A 405 28.99 18.99 36.70
N ALA A 406 30.04 19.06 35.86
CA ALA A 406 29.91 18.76 34.43
C ALA A 406 29.57 17.28 34.20
N LEU A 407 30.19 16.36 34.95
CA LEU A 407 29.92 14.93 34.89
C LEU A 407 28.48 14.61 35.33
N GLU A 408 28.02 15.18 36.44
CA GLU A 408 26.64 15.01 36.90
C GLU A 408 25.62 15.50 35.86
N ARG A 409 25.89 16.63 35.19
CA ARG A 409 25.03 17.14 34.10
C ARG A 409 25.00 16.19 32.90
N THR A 410 26.12 15.57 32.55
CA THR A 410 26.15 14.59 31.45
C THR A 410 25.40 13.30 31.80
N GLU A 411 25.55 12.79 33.01
CA GLU A 411 24.82 11.61 33.48
C GLU A 411 23.31 11.88 33.55
N ALA A 412 22.91 13.04 34.08
CA ALA A 412 21.50 13.45 34.11
C ALA A 412 20.89 13.52 32.70
N ARG A 413 21.63 14.02 31.71
CA ARG A 413 21.20 14.03 30.30
C ARG A 413 21.09 12.64 29.71
N GLN A 414 22.00 11.72 30.05
CA GLN A 414 21.92 10.33 29.59
C GLN A 414 20.71 9.61 30.19
N ARG A 415 20.45 9.77 31.50
CA ARG A 415 19.27 9.21 32.16
C ARG A 415 17.97 9.75 31.56
N ALA A 416 17.89 11.06 31.33
CA ALA A 416 16.73 11.67 30.67
C ALA A 416 16.50 11.14 29.24
N ARG A 417 17.56 10.90 28.47
CA ARG A 417 17.45 10.29 27.13
C ARG A 417 16.97 8.84 27.20
N GLN A 418 17.48 8.05 28.14
CA GLN A 418 17.04 6.66 28.34
C GLN A 418 15.56 6.61 28.73
N GLN A 419 15.13 7.45 29.67
CA GLN A 419 13.71 7.57 30.04
C GLN A 419 12.83 7.96 28.85
N ALA A 420 13.25 8.95 28.04
CA ALA A 420 12.50 9.35 26.85
C ALA A 420 12.36 8.22 25.81
N VAL A 421 13.37 7.35 25.66
CA VAL A 421 13.32 6.19 24.76
C VAL A 421 12.34 5.14 25.28
N GLU A 422 12.37 4.84 26.58
CA GLU A 422 11.45 3.87 27.20
C GLU A 422 10.00 4.38 27.18
N ASP A 423 9.76 5.67 27.46
CA ASP A 423 8.44 6.30 27.33
C ASP A 423 7.93 6.24 25.88
N ALA A 424 8.81 6.44 24.89
CA ALA A 424 8.44 6.35 23.49
C ALA A 424 8.06 4.92 23.08
N LYS A 425 8.77 3.90 23.59
CA LYS A 425 8.43 2.48 23.38
C LYS A 425 7.09 2.14 24.02
N ALA A 426 6.86 2.54 25.27
CA ALA A 426 5.59 2.32 25.97
C ALA A 426 4.40 2.93 25.20
N ARG A 427 4.53 4.18 24.73
CA ARG A 427 3.51 4.84 23.90
C ARG A 427 3.31 4.18 22.53
N ALA A 428 4.35 3.59 21.95
CA ALA A 428 4.24 2.85 20.69
C ALA A 428 3.49 1.53 20.89
N GLU A 429 3.75 0.83 21.99
CA GLU A 429 3.06 -0.41 22.36
C GLU A 429 1.59 -0.16 22.70
N GLU A 430 1.28 0.88 23.48
CA GLU A 430 -0.09 1.28 23.78
C GLU A 430 -0.89 1.58 22.49
N ARG A 431 -0.28 2.31 21.54
CA ARG A 431 -0.90 2.57 20.24
C ARG A 431 -1.16 1.30 19.43
N ARG A 432 -0.25 0.33 19.47
CA ARG A 432 -0.45 -0.98 18.82
C ARG A 432 -1.57 -1.77 19.50
N ALA A 433 -1.68 -1.72 20.82
CA ALA A 433 -2.76 -2.35 21.57
C ALA A 433 -4.13 -1.71 21.22
N GLN A 434 -4.21 -0.38 21.21
CA GLN A 434 -5.42 0.35 20.80
C GLN A 434 -5.83 0.04 19.36
N GLN A 435 -4.87 -0.07 18.43
CA GLN A 435 -5.15 -0.45 17.05
C GLN A 435 -5.68 -1.89 16.92
N ARG A 436 -5.12 -2.84 17.68
CA ARG A 436 -5.61 -4.22 17.72
C ARG A 436 -7.02 -4.31 18.28
N GLU A 437 -7.29 -3.57 19.35
CA GLU A 437 -8.62 -3.50 19.96
C GLU A 437 -9.64 -2.88 19.00
N ALA A 438 -9.30 -1.75 18.37
CA ALA A 438 -10.16 -1.12 17.37
C ALA A 438 -10.41 -2.04 16.16
N ALA A 439 -9.41 -2.82 15.73
CA ALA A 439 -9.57 -3.81 14.67
C ALA A 439 -10.49 -4.96 15.10
N ARG A 440 -10.37 -5.44 16.35
CA ARG A 440 -11.26 -6.46 16.93
C ARG A 440 -12.70 -5.97 16.98
N ILE A 441 -12.95 -4.78 17.54
CA ILE A 441 -14.29 -4.17 17.61
C ILE A 441 -14.89 -4.01 16.21
N ARG A 442 -14.10 -3.59 15.21
CA ARG A 442 -14.57 -3.50 13.82
C ARG A 442 -14.91 -4.86 13.22
N ALA A 443 -14.15 -5.90 13.54
CA ALA A 443 -14.42 -7.25 13.08
C ALA A 443 -15.69 -7.82 13.72
N GLU A 444 -15.87 -7.63 15.03
CA GLU A 444 -17.07 -8.01 15.77
C GLU A 444 -18.31 -7.28 15.22
N LYS A 445 -18.23 -5.95 15.03
CA LYS A 445 -19.30 -5.18 14.40
C LYS A 445 -19.64 -5.68 13.00
N ARG A 446 -18.64 -6.03 12.17
CA ARG A 446 -18.90 -6.61 10.84
C ARG A 446 -19.56 -7.98 10.94
N ALA A 447 -19.17 -8.81 11.91
CA ALA A 447 -19.77 -10.12 12.12
C ALA A 447 -21.24 -9.98 12.53
N GLU A 448 -21.54 -9.09 13.49
CA GLU A 448 -22.90 -8.75 13.92
C GLU A 448 -23.73 -8.17 12.77
N TRP A 449 -23.15 -7.28 11.96
CA TRP A 449 -23.81 -6.75 10.77
C TRP A 449 -24.08 -7.84 9.74
N SER A 450 -23.17 -8.79 9.56
CA SER A 450 -23.32 -9.87 8.59
C SER A 450 -24.44 -10.85 8.94
N SER A 451 -24.75 -11.02 10.23
CA SER A 451 -25.82 -11.88 10.75
C SER A 451 -27.14 -11.15 10.98
N SER A 452 -27.17 -9.82 10.91
CA SER A 452 -28.40 -9.04 11.12
C SER A 452 -29.40 -9.25 9.99
N PRO A 453 -30.69 -9.46 10.29
CA PRO A 453 -31.73 -9.66 9.29
C PRO A 453 -31.98 -8.37 8.48
N LEU A 454 -32.34 -8.54 7.21
CA LEU A 454 -32.72 -7.41 6.35
C LEU A 454 -34.15 -6.94 6.62
N LEU A 455 -34.38 -5.63 6.54
CA LEU A 455 -35.72 -5.03 6.57
C LEU A 455 -36.29 -4.94 5.15
N CYS A 456 -37.48 -5.49 4.97
CA CYS A 456 -38.27 -5.26 3.77
C CYS A 456 -38.88 -3.85 3.78
N ARG A 457 -39.32 -3.38 2.61
CA ARG A 457 -39.80 -1.99 2.42
C ARG A 457 -41.10 -1.66 3.14
N ASP A 458 -41.86 -2.67 3.50
CA ASP A 458 -43.04 -2.61 4.35
C ASP A 458 -42.72 -2.61 5.86
N GLY A 459 -41.43 -2.73 6.23
CA GLY A 459 -40.96 -2.72 7.61
C GLY A 459 -40.89 -4.10 8.28
N ALA A 460 -41.25 -5.19 7.59
CA ALA A 460 -41.12 -6.55 8.11
C ALA A 460 -39.67 -7.06 8.04
N LEU A 461 -39.28 -7.93 8.97
CA LEU A 461 -37.98 -8.61 8.95
C LEU A 461 -38.00 -9.78 7.96
N SER A 462 -36.99 -9.87 7.10
CA SER A 462 -36.85 -10.99 6.17
C SER A 462 -36.32 -12.23 6.90
N PRO A 463 -37.04 -13.38 6.87
CA PRO A 463 -36.66 -14.57 7.64
C PRO A 463 -35.46 -15.33 7.08
N SER A 464 -35.08 -15.08 5.82
CA SER A 464 -34.05 -15.83 5.11
C SER A 464 -32.88 -14.98 4.59
N CYS A 465 -32.96 -13.65 4.74
CA CYS A 465 -31.99 -12.73 4.15
C CYS A 465 -31.28 -11.92 5.24
N THR A 466 -29.94 -11.91 5.17
CA THR A 466 -29.08 -11.18 6.10
C THR A 466 -28.27 -10.10 5.38
N CYS A 467 -27.86 -9.09 6.13
CA CYS A 467 -27.18 -7.91 5.60
C CYS A 467 -25.83 -8.20 4.94
N GLY A 468 -25.08 -9.19 5.42
CA GLY A 468 -23.82 -9.61 4.82
C GLY A 468 -23.97 -10.61 3.65
N GLY A 469 -25.18 -11.09 3.36
CA GLY A 469 -25.45 -12.09 2.34
C GLY A 469 -25.72 -11.51 0.94
N ASN A 470 -25.98 -12.37 -0.04
CA ASN A 470 -26.45 -11.94 -1.35
C ASN A 470 -27.91 -11.49 -1.27
N HIS A 471 -28.22 -10.27 -1.72
CA HIS A 471 -29.55 -9.66 -1.60
C HIS A 471 -30.49 -9.99 -2.78
N GLN A 472 -30.00 -10.75 -3.77
CA GLN A 472 -30.82 -11.11 -4.93
C GLN A 472 -32.01 -12.00 -4.54
N GLY A 473 -33.22 -11.52 -4.84
CA GLY A 473 -34.48 -12.24 -4.60
C GLY A 473 -35.11 -11.97 -3.22
N CYS A 474 -34.39 -11.33 -2.31
CA CYS A 474 -34.88 -10.95 -0.99
C CYS A 474 -35.96 -9.87 -1.07
N CYS A 475 -37.05 -10.03 -0.30
CA CYS A 475 -38.16 -9.07 -0.20
C CYS A 475 -38.85 -8.73 -1.54
N SER A 476 -38.78 -9.61 -2.54
CA SER A 476 -39.42 -9.40 -3.85
C SER A 476 -40.95 -9.22 -3.76
N HIS A 477 -41.59 -9.88 -2.78
CA HIS A 477 -43.02 -9.71 -2.49
C HIS A 477 -43.35 -8.43 -1.70
N HIS A 478 -42.36 -7.83 -1.02
CA HIS A 478 -42.52 -6.70 -0.11
C HIS A 478 -41.98 -5.38 -0.71
N GLY A 479 -41.87 -5.29 -2.04
CA GLY A 479 -41.46 -4.07 -2.73
C GLY A 479 -39.97 -3.73 -2.64
N GLY A 480 -39.14 -4.69 -2.22
CA GLY A 480 -37.68 -4.56 -2.12
C GLY A 480 -37.17 -4.39 -0.69
N ILE A 481 -35.88 -4.11 -0.58
CA ILE A 481 -35.15 -3.96 0.69
C ILE A 481 -35.15 -2.48 1.10
N ALA A 482 -35.45 -2.21 2.37
CA ALA A 482 -35.36 -0.87 2.96
C ALA A 482 -34.01 -0.57 3.60
N GLY A 483 -33.27 -1.60 4.04
CA GLY A 483 -31.97 -1.45 4.70
C GLY A 483 -31.72 -2.57 5.70
N CYS A 484 -30.69 -2.40 6.52
CA CYS A 484 -30.31 -3.37 7.54
C CYS A 484 -31.02 -3.11 8.87
N SER A 485 -31.49 -4.16 9.55
CA SER A 485 -32.12 -3.99 10.87
C SER A 485 -31.18 -3.39 11.91
N ALA A 486 -29.86 -3.57 11.74
CA ALA A 486 -28.83 -3.02 12.60
C ALA A 486 -28.48 -1.54 12.32
N GLU A 487 -29.10 -0.88 11.33
CA GLU A 487 -28.91 0.56 11.05
C GLU A 487 -29.95 1.47 11.73
N ARG A 488 -30.98 0.89 12.36
CA ARG A 488 -31.95 1.59 13.21
C ARG A 488 -31.53 1.55 14.66
#